data_AF-A0A2M8PKC1-F1
#
_entry.id   AF-A0A2M8PKC1-F1
#
_cell.length_a   1.000
_cell.length_b   1.000
_cell.length_c   1.000
_cell.angle_alpha   90.00
_cell.angle_beta   90.00
_cell.angle_gamma   90.00
#
_symmetry.space_group_name_H-M   'P 1'
#
loop_
_entity.id
_entity.type
_entity.pdbx_description
1 polymer ?
#
loop_
_entity_poly.entity_id
_entity_poly.type
_entity_poly.pdbx_seq_one_letter_code
_entity_poly.pdbx_strand_id
1 'polypeptide(L)'
;MLSRSLTPLYQSIHQQWIQLVLASLPVLLLIFIASLWISSTILRPIVALQKSALKMAQGELGVKMPVEREDELGDLSKAFNHMSEQLDKILTAQRSFVNNAAHELRNPLMTMRLRLDAIANQTLDEGQKAQYIADLQQEV
;
A
#
# COMPACT_ATOMS: atom_id res chain seq x y z
N MET A 1 81.90 -2.92 -8.06
CA MET A 1 81.43 -1.54 -7.82
C MET A 1 79.94 -1.32 -8.15
N LEU A 2 79.08 -2.35 -8.15
CA LEU A 2 77.66 -2.22 -8.53
C LEU A 2 76.65 -2.54 -7.40
N SER A 3 77.09 -2.86 -6.18
CA SER A 3 76.19 -3.26 -5.08
C SER A 3 75.83 -2.14 -4.08
N ARG A 4 76.26 -0.89 -4.31
CA ARG A 4 76.09 0.22 -3.33
C ARG A 4 74.96 1.22 -3.63
N SER A 5 74.16 1.05 -4.69
CA SER A 5 73.18 2.07 -5.10
C SER A 5 71.71 1.64 -5.15
N LEU A 6 71.35 0.42 -4.72
CA LEU A 6 69.94 -0.02 -4.74
C LEU A 6 69.18 0.24 -3.42
N THR A 7 69.88 0.48 -2.32
CA THR A 7 69.31 0.80 -1.01
C THR A 7 68.57 2.14 -0.92
N PRO A 8 69.06 3.27 -1.48
CA PRO A 8 68.32 4.53 -1.43
C PRO A 8 67.04 4.50 -2.27
N LEU A 9 67.01 3.72 -3.36
CA LEU A 9 65.82 3.55 -4.20
C LEU A 9 64.67 2.89 -3.41
N TYR A 10 64.99 1.87 -2.60
CA TYR A 10 64.02 1.15 -1.79
C TYR A 10 63.41 2.01 -0.67
N GLN A 11 64.21 2.89 -0.05
CA GLN A 11 63.71 3.80 1.00
C GLN A 11 62.80 4.90 0.46
N SER A 12 63.12 5.48 -0.71
CA SER A 12 62.26 6.50 -1.33
C SER A 12 60.91 5.95 -1.77
N ILE A 13 60.87 4.68 -2.23
CA ILE A 13 59.63 4.01 -2.61
C ILE A 13 58.71 3.82 -1.40
N HIS A 14 59.23 3.35 -0.26
CA HIS A 14 58.43 3.13 0.95
C HIS A 14 57.77 4.41 1.47
N GLN A 15 58.51 5.53 1.46
CA GLN A 15 57.97 6.80 1.93
C GLN A 15 56.86 7.35 1.02
N GLN A 16 56.99 7.15 -0.30
CA GLN A 16 55.94 7.52 -1.26
C GLN A 16 54.69 6.66 -1.09
N TRP A 17 54.82 5.34 -0.86
CA TRP A 17 53.68 4.46 -0.60
C TRP A 17 52.92 4.88 0.66
N ILE A 18 53.62 5.19 1.75
CA ILE A 18 52.98 5.65 2.99
C ILE A 18 52.21 6.95 2.77
N GLN A 19 52.78 7.91 2.04
CA GLN A 19 52.09 9.16 1.71
C GLN A 19 50.83 8.94 0.86
N LEU A 20 50.88 8.05 -0.13
CA LEU A 20 49.72 7.71 -0.96
C LEU A 20 48.61 7.03 -0.15
N VAL A 21 48.96 6.06 0.70
CA VAL A 21 47.99 5.39 1.59
C VAL A 21 47.38 6.40 2.55
N LEU A 22 48.19 7.24 3.18
CA LEU A 22 47.71 8.26 4.12
C LEU A 22 46.81 9.29 3.44
N ALA A 23 47.14 9.70 2.21
CA ALA A 23 46.32 10.61 1.42
C ALA A 23 44.99 9.97 0.95
N SER A 24 44.95 8.65 0.75
CA SER A 24 43.73 7.93 0.36
C SER A 24 42.74 7.72 1.52
N LEU A 25 43.25 7.68 2.75
CA LEU A 25 42.46 7.44 3.96
C LEU A 25 41.27 8.40 4.15
N PRO A 26 41.43 9.75 4.04
CA PRO A 26 40.30 10.67 4.16
C PRO A 26 39.25 10.48 3.06
N VAL A 27 39.67 10.12 1.84
CA VAL A 27 38.74 9.88 0.72
C VAL A 27 37.88 8.64 1.00
N LEU A 28 38.49 7.55 1.46
CA LEU A 28 37.76 6.35 1.85
C LEU A 28 36.79 6.62 3.01
N LEU A 29 37.23 7.41 3.99
CA LEU A 29 36.40 7.80 5.12
C LEU A 29 35.20 8.64 4.68
N LEU A 30 35.39 9.59 3.76
CA LEU A 30 34.31 10.38 3.17
C LEU A 30 33.31 9.51 2.40
N ILE A 31 33.78 8.57 1.59
CA ILE A 31 32.92 7.64 0.85
C ILE A 31 32.11 6.78 1.83
N PHE A 32 32.74 6.28 2.89
CA PHE A 32 32.07 5.48 3.91
C PHE A 32 30.95 6.28 4.61
N ILE A 33 31.23 7.52 5.03
CA ILE A 33 30.23 8.41 5.65
C ILE A 33 29.11 8.72 4.67
N ALA A 34 29.43 9.07 3.41
CA ALA A 34 28.44 9.37 2.39
C ALA A 34 27.54 8.16 2.11
N SER A 35 28.10 6.95 2.08
CA SER A 35 27.34 5.71 1.90
C SER A 35 26.35 5.47 3.04
N LEU A 36 26.77 5.70 4.29
CA LEU A 36 25.87 5.58 5.44
C LEU A 36 24.75 6.63 5.38
N TRP A 37 25.11 7.86 5.01
CA TRP A 37 24.16 8.97 4.88
C TRP A 37 23.12 8.73 3.78
N ILE A 38 23.53 8.30 2.58
CA ILE A 38 22.62 7.96 1.48
C ILE A 38 21.71 6.78 1.86
N SER A 39 22.27 5.75 2.52
CA SER A 39 21.50 4.60 2.97
C SER A 39 20.37 5.00 3.91
N SER A 40 20.67 5.85 4.91
CA SER A 40 19.66 6.30 5.87
C SER A 40 18.66 7.30 5.28
N THR A 41 19.14 8.19 4.41
CA THR A 41 18.38 9.36 3.96
C THR A 41 17.64 9.12 2.65
N ILE A 42 17.97 8.11 1.86
CA ILE A 42 17.30 7.86 0.57
C ILE A 42 16.81 6.42 0.50
N LEU A 43 17.71 5.45 0.72
CA LEU A 43 17.38 4.05 0.48
C LEU A 43 16.35 3.51 1.48
N ARG A 44 16.50 3.81 2.78
CA ARG A 44 15.55 3.37 3.81
C ARG A 44 14.11 3.84 3.56
N PRO A 45 13.83 5.14 3.31
CA PRO A 45 12.49 5.61 2.97
C PRO A 45 11.89 4.93 1.74
N ILE A 46 12.68 4.72 0.68
CA ILE A 46 12.22 4.06 -0.55
C ILE A 46 11.80 2.62 -0.28
N VAL A 47 12.62 1.87 0.47
CA VAL A 47 12.28 0.49 0.85
C VAL A 47 11.05 0.45 1.76
N ALA A 48 10.89 1.42 2.67
CA ALA A 48 9.70 1.53 3.49
C ALA A 48 8.44 1.78 2.64
N LEU A 49 8.51 2.68 1.66
CA LEU A 49 7.42 2.94 0.72
C LEU A 49 7.05 1.69 -0.08
N GLN A 50 8.05 0.97 -0.61
CA GLN A 50 7.85 -0.28 -1.34
C GLN A 50 7.10 -1.31 -0.46
N LYS A 51 7.54 -1.49 0.79
CA LYS A 51 6.88 -2.40 1.72
C LYS A 51 5.44 -2.00 2.03
N SER A 52 5.19 -0.71 2.25
CA SER A 52 3.85 -0.18 2.49
C SER A 52 2.92 -0.38 1.28
N ALA A 53 3.44 -0.13 0.07
CA ALA A 53 2.69 -0.38 -1.17
C ALA A 53 2.34 -1.87 -1.35
N LEU A 54 3.27 -2.78 -1.07
CA LEU A 54 3.03 -4.22 -1.13
C LEU A 54 1.98 -4.68 -0.10
N LYS A 55 2.01 -4.13 1.12
CA LYS A 55 0.96 -4.41 2.13
C LYS A 55 -0.42 -3.95 1.67
N MET A 56 -0.51 -2.75 1.10
CA MET A 56 -1.76 -2.25 0.54
C MET A 56 -2.26 -3.11 -0.62
N ALA A 57 -1.36 -3.57 -1.50
CA ALA A 57 -1.71 -4.49 -2.57
C ALA A 57 -2.24 -5.85 -2.07
N GLN A 58 -1.85 -6.26 -0.86
CA GLN A 58 -2.37 -7.46 -0.18
C GLN A 58 -3.70 -7.23 0.54
N GLY A 59 -4.25 -6.01 0.47
CA GLY A 59 -5.53 -5.66 1.09
C GLY A 59 -5.42 -5.11 2.51
N GLU A 60 -4.21 -4.89 3.03
CA GLU A 60 -4.01 -4.15 4.29
C GLU A 60 -4.22 -2.65 4.04
N LEU A 61 -5.45 -2.18 4.23
CA LEU A 61 -5.82 -0.77 4.12
C LEU A 61 -5.42 0.00 5.39
N GLY A 62 -5.17 1.31 5.24
CA GLY A 62 -4.83 2.20 6.35
C GLY A 62 -3.34 2.27 6.70
N VAL A 63 -2.46 1.67 5.90
CA VAL A 63 -1.01 1.84 6.05
C VAL A 63 -0.61 3.28 5.73
N LYS A 64 0.00 3.97 6.70
CA LYS A 64 0.49 5.35 6.53
C LYS A 64 2.01 5.39 6.59
N MET A 65 2.59 6.13 5.66
CA MET A 65 4.01 6.50 5.67
C MET A 65 4.23 7.73 6.55
N PRO A 66 5.31 7.77 7.36
CA PRO A 66 5.67 8.96 8.12
C PRO A 66 6.06 10.10 7.18
N VAL A 67 5.54 11.30 7.43
CA VAL A 67 5.83 12.52 6.67
C VAL A 67 6.59 13.48 7.58
N GLU A 68 7.87 13.22 7.77
CA GLU A 68 8.74 14.06 8.61
C GLU A 68 9.64 14.99 7.79
N ARG A 69 9.54 14.92 6.45
CA ARG A 69 10.43 15.61 5.52
C ARG A 69 9.66 16.56 4.62
N GLU A 70 10.33 17.64 4.25
CA GLU A 70 9.81 18.69 3.34
C GLU A 70 10.50 18.65 1.97
N ASP A 71 11.10 17.53 1.61
CA ASP A 71 11.71 17.27 0.31
C ASP A 71 10.81 16.37 -0.56
N GLU A 72 11.31 15.99 -1.74
CA GLU A 72 10.59 15.17 -2.72
C GLU A 72 10.19 13.80 -2.16
N LEU A 73 10.96 13.23 -1.23
CA LEU A 73 10.61 11.97 -0.56
C LEU A 73 9.49 12.18 0.46
N GLY A 74 9.45 13.34 1.12
CA GLY A 74 8.33 13.77 1.93
C GLY A 74 7.04 13.91 1.11
N ASP A 75 7.13 14.57 -0.04
CA ASP A 75 5.99 14.74 -0.94
C ASP A 75 5.49 13.42 -1.55
N LEU A 76 6.41 12.49 -1.88
CA LEU A 76 6.05 11.14 -2.29
C LEU A 76 5.30 10.37 -1.18
N SER A 77 5.72 10.56 0.08
CA SER A 77 5.05 9.96 1.24
C SER A 77 3.64 10.55 1.44
N LYS A 78 3.47 11.86 1.24
CA LYS A 78 2.15 12.52 1.26
C LYS A 78 1.25 11.98 0.14
N ALA A 79 1.78 11.88 -1.08
CA ALA A 79 1.05 11.35 -2.24
C ALA A 79 0.60 9.90 -2.02
N PHE A 80 1.48 9.06 -1.47
CA PHE A 80 1.13 7.68 -1.10
C PHE A 80 0.02 7.63 -0.04
N ASN A 81 0.12 8.43 1.01
CA ASN A 81 -0.90 8.49 2.05
C ASN A 81 -2.26 8.95 1.49
N HIS A 82 -2.26 9.94 0.60
CA HIS A 82 -3.47 10.39 -0.07
C HIS A 82 -4.10 9.29 -0.92
N MET A 83 -3.30 8.59 -1.73
CA MET A 83 -3.75 7.43 -2.50
C MET A 83 -4.34 6.34 -1.59
N SER A 84 -3.67 6.02 -0.48
CA SER A 84 -4.16 5.05 0.51
C SER A 84 -5.54 5.42 1.04
N GLU A 85 -5.74 6.69 1.38
CA GLU A 85 -6.99 7.19 1.93
C GLU A 85 -8.12 7.15 0.90
N GLN A 86 -7.83 7.55 -0.35
CA GLN A 86 -8.82 7.48 -1.43
C GLN A 86 -9.24 6.04 -1.73
N LEU A 87 -8.28 5.12 -1.76
CA LEU A 87 -8.56 3.70 -1.99
C LEU A 87 -9.45 3.12 -0.89
N ASP A 88 -9.16 3.43 0.38
CA ASP A 88 -9.96 2.99 1.52
C ASP A 88 -11.41 3.51 1.46
N LYS A 89 -11.58 4.78 1.08
CA LYS A 89 -12.92 5.38 0.85
C LYS A 89 -13.69 4.66 -0.26
N ILE A 90 -13.04 4.40 -1.39
CA ILE A 90 -13.67 3.72 -2.54
C ILE A 90 -14.11 2.31 -2.14
N LEU A 91 -13.24 1.54 -1.47
CA LEU A 91 -13.55 0.17 -1.06
C LEU A 91 -14.65 0.12 0.00
N THR A 92 -14.65 1.06 0.94
CA THR A 92 -15.72 1.19 1.94
C THR A 92 -17.07 1.51 1.28
N ALA A 93 -17.09 2.45 0.33
CA ALA A 93 -18.29 2.80 -0.43
C ALA A 93 -18.80 1.61 -1.26
N GLN A 94 -17.90 0.88 -1.93
CA GLN A 94 -18.25 -0.31 -2.69
C GLN A 94 -18.89 -1.39 -1.82
N ARG A 95 -18.32 -1.67 -0.63
CA ARG A 95 -18.88 -2.66 0.32
C ARG A 95 -20.26 -2.25 0.81
N SER A 96 -20.44 -0.97 1.15
CA SER A 96 -21.73 -0.42 1.56
C SER A 96 -22.77 -0.55 0.45
N PHE A 97 -22.41 -0.20 -0.79
CA PHE A 97 -23.29 -0.33 -1.94
C PHE A 97 -23.72 -1.78 -2.18
N VAL A 98 -22.77 -2.72 -2.19
CA VAL A 98 -23.08 -4.15 -2.38
C VAL A 98 -24.00 -4.67 -1.27
N ASN A 99 -23.76 -4.28 -0.02
CA ASN A 99 -24.60 -4.70 1.10
C ASN A 99 -26.03 -4.14 0.99
N ASN A 100 -26.15 -2.85 0.68
CA ASN A 100 -27.45 -2.19 0.51
C ASN A 100 -28.23 -2.80 -0.66
N ALA A 101 -27.57 -2.99 -1.82
CA ALA A 101 -28.18 -3.64 -2.96
C ALA A 101 -28.66 -5.07 -2.63
N ALA A 102 -27.88 -5.85 -1.86
CA ALA A 102 -28.29 -7.19 -1.43
C ALA A 102 -29.53 -7.15 -0.53
N HIS A 103 -29.64 -6.16 0.37
CA HIS A 103 -30.82 -6.00 1.22
C HIS A 103 -32.04 -5.58 0.41
N GLU A 104 -31.88 -4.60 -0.49
CA GLU A 104 -32.95 -4.11 -1.34
C GLU A 104 -33.45 -5.15 -2.35
N LEU A 105 -32.60 -6.07 -2.81
CA LEU A 105 -33.00 -7.17 -3.70
C LEU A 105 -33.64 -8.35 -2.95
N ARG A 106 -33.28 -8.57 -1.69
CA ARG A 106 -33.86 -9.65 -0.88
C ARG A 106 -35.35 -9.47 -0.67
N ASN A 107 -35.80 -8.24 -0.41
CA ASN A 107 -37.20 -7.90 -0.21
C ASN A 107 -38.10 -8.25 -1.43
N PRO A 108 -37.85 -7.73 -2.65
CA PRO A 108 -38.67 -8.04 -3.82
C PRO A 108 -38.60 -9.52 -4.20
N LEU A 109 -37.44 -10.18 -4.04
CA LEU A 109 -37.33 -11.63 -4.27
C LEU A 109 -38.16 -12.45 -3.28
N MET A 110 -38.21 -12.03 -2.00
CA MET A 110 -39.08 -12.65 -1.00
C MET A 110 -40.54 -12.48 -1.39
N THR A 111 -40.95 -11.28 -1.81
CA THR A 111 -42.32 -11.01 -2.29
C THR A 111 -42.66 -11.85 -3.53
N MET A 112 -41.76 -11.94 -4.52
CA MET A 112 -41.97 -12.78 -5.70
C MET A 112 -42.11 -14.26 -5.33
N ARG A 113 -41.28 -14.76 -4.40
CA ARG A 113 -41.38 -16.14 -3.90
C ARG A 113 -42.69 -16.40 -3.18
N LEU A 114 -43.14 -15.49 -2.32
CA LEU A 114 -44.44 -15.58 -1.64
C LEU A 114 -45.60 -15.63 -2.65
N ARG A 115 -45.54 -14.80 -3.71
CA ARG A 115 -46.54 -14.83 -4.80
C ARG A 115 -46.53 -16.15 -5.56
N LEU A 116 -45.35 -16.70 -5.85
CA LEU A 116 -45.22 -18.01 -6.51
C LEU A 116 -45.71 -19.15 -5.62
N ASP A 117 -45.40 -19.14 -4.32
CA ASP A 117 -45.87 -20.13 -3.35
C ASP A 117 -47.40 -20.09 -3.20
N ALA A 118 -48.01 -18.91 -3.22
CA ALA A 118 -49.46 -18.75 -3.19
C ALA A 118 -50.16 -19.33 -4.44
N ILE A 119 -49.55 -19.20 -5.62
CA ILE A 119 -50.05 -19.78 -6.87
C ILE A 119 -49.83 -21.31 -6.88
N ALA A 120 -48.64 -21.76 -6.46
CA ALA A 120 -48.25 -23.17 -6.49
C ALA A 120 -49.08 -24.03 -5.52
N ASN A 121 -49.44 -23.48 -4.36
CA ASN A 121 -50.12 -24.26 -3.34
C ASN A 121 -51.64 -24.35 -3.52
N GLN A 122 -52.30 -23.58 -4.41
CA GLN A 122 -53.77 -23.61 -4.70
C GLN A 122 -54.71 -23.83 -3.48
N THR A 123 -54.30 -23.52 -2.25
CA THR A 123 -55.10 -23.71 -1.02
C THR A 123 -55.33 -22.38 -0.32
N LEU A 124 -55.71 -21.35 -1.08
CA LEU A 124 -56.39 -20.19 -0.51
C LEU A 124 -57.88 -20.50 -0.54
N ASP A 125 -58.39 -20.89 0.62
CA ASP A 125 -59.82 -20.95 0.93
C ASP A 125 -60.50 -19.67 0.44
N GLU A 126 -61.67 -19.78 -0.22
CA GLU A 126 -62.25 -18.70 -1.02
C GLU A 126 -62.47 -17.39 -0.22
N GLY A 127 -62.52 -17.45 1.11
CA GLY A 127 -62.57 -16.29 1.99
C GLY A 127 -61.30 -15.44 2.05
N GLN A 128 -60.11 -16.00 1.84
CA GLN A 128 -58.83 -15.26 1.94
C GLN A 128 -58.43 -14.55 0.64
N LYS A 129 -58.98 -15.01 -0.50
CA LYS A 129 -58.78 -14.38 -1.82
C LYS A 129 -59.29 -12.93 -1.86
N ALA A 130 -60.43 -12.66 -1.21
CA ALA A 130 -61.00 -11.32 -1.16
C ALA A 130 -60.12 -10.33 -0.37
N GLN A 131 -59.51 -10.79 0.72
CA GLN A 131 -58.58 -9.98 1.53
C GLN A 131 -57.28 -9.69 0.76
N TYR A 132 -56.76 -10.68 0.02
CA TYR A 132 -55.56 -10.53 -0.81
C TYR A 132 -55.75 -9.55 -1.96
N ILE A 133 -56.94 -9.51 -2.58
CA ILE A 133 -57.26 -8.55 -3.64
C ILE A 133 -57.38 -7.12 -3.07
N ALA A 134 -57.85 -6.96 -1.83
CA ALA A 134 -57.95 -5.66 -1.18
C ALA A 134 -56.57 -5.06 -0.83
N ASP A 135 -55.63 -5.87 -0.33
CA ASP A 135 -54.27 -5.41 -0.02
C ASP A 135 -53.50 -5.03 -1.30
N LEU A 136 -53.71 -5.75 -2.41
CA LEU A 136 -53.11 -5.43 -3.71
C LEU A 136 -53.59 -4.09 -4.32
N GLN A 137 -54.73 -3.56 -3.88
CA GLN A 137 -55.25 -2.27 -4.34
C GLN A 137 -54.75 -1.08 -3.51
N GLN A 138 -54.14 -1.31 -2.34
CA GLN A 138 -53.60 -0.26 -1.49
C GLN A 138 -52.12 0.04 -1.72
N GLU A 139 -51.41 -0.81 -2.47
CA GLU A 139 -49.96 -0.69 -2.71
C GLU A 139 -49.59 0.03 -4.04
N VAL A 140 -50.54 0.76 -4.64
CA VAL A 140 -50.33 1.71 -5.76
C VAL A 140 -50.67 3.12 -5.29
#